data_AF-A0A2K3PB27-F1
#
_entry.id   AF-A0A2K3PB27-F1
#
_cell.length_a   1.000
_cell.length_b   1.000
_cell.length_c   1.000
_cell.angle_alpha   90.00
_cell.angle_beta   90.00
_cell.angle_gamma   90.00
#
_symmetry.space_group_name_H-M   'P 1'
#
loop_
_entity.id
_entity.type
_entity.pdbx_description
1 polymer ?
#
loop_
_entity_poly.entity_id
_entity_poly.type
_entity_poly.pdbx_seq_one_letter_code
_entity_poly.pdbx_strand_id
1 'polypeptide(L)'
;MKVIEQSQVAPPPSSLPSPTTLPLTVFDNTWFYCRYPAKRIFFYHFPHPTHHFLQTSLPILKHSLSLTLQHFFPFSSNLIIPSDCQTEPYIRYLDTDSLCFTVAESSADFNLLISDSQDAKIWHSLVPNLPPPSTEQNNTQVIPIMAIQITIMPNSGLSICLAFKHVAADGKSLHHFMKFWASVSKNRANNKNNSSLEHSLPLDLPSHERHTILNAPKDPKIIYLQETQDYVLEKVEFADLIPDVYPKNVRTCLVLSHEQVQKLKKWIVDKCIETTHYMSTFVVTCSLIWCCMVKSEQSDQGDVVDDLCNFLFFADCRGRPEFSLSKTYFGNCLASYIVVVKRDELVGNNGIVVAANGINRKIRDFKSDAALGSETLMLDYRELFIPGKSILVVAGSPKHAVYETDFGWGKPKKSDKVHHVSCTISLSDCRDGGSGIEIGLALERDLTKPGTSLVVVAGSPKFAVYETDFGWGKPKKSDTVHLDSSGSISLSDCRDGGNGIEIGLALERTTLEPNGGGLQYYYRRNCGSMTTHNLKGQQERGRNGSKVHQATMGEERSLKLR
;
A
#
# COMPACT_ATOMS: atom_id res chain seq x y z
N MET A 1 -1.83 7.01 22.81
CA MET A 1 -0.84 5.92 22.67
C MET A 1 0.10 5.98 23.85
N LYS A 2 0.48 4.84 24.43
CA LYS A 2 1.39 4.74 25.57
C LYS A 2 2.53 3.78 25.21
N VAL A 3 3.77 4.25 25.25
CA VAL A 3 4.94 3.37 25.11
C VAL A 3 5.06 2.54 26.38
N ILE A 4 5.15 1.22 26.22
CA ILE A 4 5.30 0.25 27.32
C ILE A 4 6.78 -0.08 27.51
N GLU A 5 7.48 -0.34 26.41
CA GLU A 5 8.88 -0.75 26.43
C GLU A 5 9.62 -0.20 25.21
N GLN A 6 10.82 0.29 25.43
CA GLN A 6 11.81 0.53 24.38
C GLN A 6 13.02 -0.34 24.66
N SER A 7 13.44 -1.09 23.66
CA SER A 7 14.52 -2.05 23.78
C SER A 7 15.34 -2.11 22.51
N GLN A 8 16.53 -2.69 22.61
CA GLN A 8 17.40 -2.95 21.48
C GLN A 8 17.44 -4.46 21.23
N VAL A 9 17.37 -4.88 19.97
CA VAL A 9 17.47 -6.28 19.56
C VAL A 9 18.64 -6.43 18.60
N ALA A 10 19.66 -7.18 19.02
CA ALA A 10 20.83 -7.51 18.21
C ALA A 10 20.75 -8.95 17.68
N PRO A 11 21.54 -9.31 16.65
CA PRO A 11 21.82 -10.72 16.34
C PRO A 11 22.34 -11.49 17.57
N PRO A 12 22.27 -12.84 17.58
CA PRO A 12 22.80 -13.61 18.69
C PRO A 12 24.30 -13.36 18.86
N PRO A 13 24.83 -13.38 20.10
CA PRO A 13 26.26 -13.19 20.33
C PRO A 13 27.11 -14.17 19.52
N SER A 14 28.19 -13.68 18.92
CA SER A 14 29.13 -14.49 18.11
C SER A 14 28.53 -15.17 16.87
N SER A 15 27.32 -14.79 16.44
CA SER A 15 26.69 -15.32 15.21
C SER A 15 27.27 -14.73 13.92
N LEU A 16 27.88 -13.54 14.00
CA LEU A 16 28.44 -12.80 12.88
C LEU A 16 29.84 -12.28 13.23
N PRO A 17 30.79 -12.26 12.29
CA PRO A 17 32.05 -11.54 12.45
C PRO A 17 31.81 -10.03 12.69
N SER A 18 32.63 -9.42 13.53
CA SER A 18 32.63 -7.96 13.76
C SER A 18 34.03 -7.42 13.44
N PRO A 19 34.18 -6.48 12.47
CA PRO A 19 33.13 -5.91 11.64
C PRO A 19 32.69 -6.86 10.49
N THR A 20 31.42 -6.80 10.12
CA THR A 20 30.93 -7.34 8.82
C THR A 20 30.49 -6.16 7.96
N THR A 21 30.95 -6.10 6.72
CA THR A 21 30.62 -5.01 5.78
C THR A 21 29.87 -5.55 4.57
N LEU A 22 29.01 -4.70 4.00
CA LEU A 22 28.28 -4.97 2.78
C LEU A 22 28.35 -3.74 1.87
N PRO A 23 29.06 -3.82 0.72
CA PRO A 23 29.16 -2.71 -0.21
C PRO A 23 27.80 -2.42 -0.86
N LEU A 24 27.55 -1.14 -1.14
CA LEU A 24 26.38 -0.74 -1.92
C LEU A 24 26.62 -1.05 -3.40
N THR A 25 25.53 -1.36 -4.10
CA THR A 25 25.53 -1.54 -5.55
C THR A 25 24.93 -0.32 -6.24
N VAL A 26 25.04 -0.26 -7.57
CA VAL A 26 24.36 0.74 -8.40
C VAL A 26 22.86 0.84 -8.09
N PHE A 27 22.19 -0.30 -7.82
CA PHE A 27 20.77 -0.32 -7.48
C PHE A 27 20.49 0.28 -6.10
N ASP A 28 21.40 0.15 -5.14
CA ASP A 28 21.24 0.71 -3.80
C ASP A 28 21.45 2.22 -3.82
N ASN A 29 22.43 2.69 -4.60
CA ASN A 29 22.80 4.11 -4.68
C ASN A 29 21.67 4.99 -5.23
N THR A 30 20.79 4.46 -6.10
CA THR A 30 19.61 5.20 -6.58
C THR A 30 18.67 5.66 -5.45
N TRP A 31 18.73 5.01 -4.28
CA TRP A 31 17.86 5.30 -3.15
C TRP A 31 18.36 6.39 -2.22
N PHE A 32 19.55 6.98 -2.46
CA PHE A 32 19.94 8.21 -1.77
C PHE A 32 18.99 9.37 -2.08
N TYR A 33 18.33 9.34 -3.24
CA TYR A 33 17.24 10.26 -3.57
C TYR A 33 16.03 10.14 -2.62
N CYS A 34 15.78 8.93 -2.11
CA CYS A 34 14.70 8.65 -1.16
C CYS A 34 15.18 8.87 0.29
N ARG A 35 15.18 10.13 0.74
CA ARG A 35 15.70 10.50 2.07
C ARG A 35 14.89 9.93 3.24
N TYR A 36 13.58 9.85 3.06
CA TYR A 36 12.64 9.40 4.09
C TYR A 36 12.63 7.87 4.22
N PRO A 37 12.54 7.34 5.44
CA PRO A 37 12.42 5.91 5.65
C PRO A 37 11.16 5.36 4.98
N ALA A 38 11.30 4.25 4.28
CA ALA A 38 10.16 3.47 3.83
C ALA A 38 9.44 2.89 5.06
N LYS A 39 8.12 3.06 5.12
CA LYS A 39 7.31 2.60 6.26
C LYS A 39 6.26 1.60 5.82
N ARG A 40 6.23 0.44 6.47
CA ARG A 40 5.30 -0.66 6.19
C ARG A 40 4.63 -1.10 7.48
N ILE A 41 3.31 -1.23 7.46
CA ILE A 41 2.53 -1.69 8.61
C ILE A 41 1.76 -2.96 8.29
N PHE A 42 1.58 -3.81 9.30
CA PHE A 42 0.79 -5.03 9.28
C PHE A 42 -0.15 -5.03 10.47
N PHE A 43 -1.42 -5.35 10.27
CA PHE A 43 -2.42 -5.46 11.32
C PHE A 43 -2.81 -6.93 11.51
N TYR A 44 -2.84 -7.41 12.74
CA TYR A 44 -3.23 -8.77 13.09
C TYR A 44 -4.36 -8.75 14.10
N HIS A 45 -5.29 -9.69 13.97
CA HIS A 45 -6.28 -9.92 15.01
C HIS A 45 -5.59 -10.56 16.22
N PHE A 46 -5.88 -10.05 17.41
CA PHE A 46 -5.24 -10.49 18.65
C PHE A 46 -6.19 -10.20 19.82
N PRO A 47 -7.13 -11.11 20.11
CA PRO A 47 -8.22 -10.90 21.05
C PRO A 47 -7.76 -11.15 22.51
N HIS A 48 -6.65 -10.53 22.90
CA HIS A 48 -6.05 -10.69 24.22
C HIS A 48 -5.61 -9.34 24.82
N PRO A 49 -5.57 -9.23 26.15
CA PRO A 49 -5.08 -8.02 26.82
C PRO A 49 -3.56 -7.88 26.68
N THR A 50 -3.07 -6.65 26.88
CA THR A 50 -1.63 -6.33 26.78
C THR A 50 -0.75 -7.19 27.66
N HIS A 51 -1.14 -7.46 28.91
CA HIS A 51 -0.33 -8.29 29.81
C HIS A 51 -0.11 -9.71 29.24
N HIS A 52 -1.10 -10.26 28.53
CA HIS A 52 -0.97 -11.55 27.88
C HIS A 52 0.09 -11.47 26.77
N PHE A 53 0.04 -10.44 25.92
CA PHE A 53 1.06 -10.22 24.89
C PHE A 53 2.48 -10.13 25.47
N LEU A 54 2.66 -9.36 26.54
CA LEU A 54 3.96 -9.18 27.19
C LEU A 54 4.53 -10.49 27.74
N GLN A 55 3.69 -11.39 28.23
CA GLN A 55 4.11 -12.66 28.81
C GLN A 55 4.29 -13.78 27.78
N THR A 56 3.47 -13.83 26.74
CA THR A 56 3.45 -14.97 25.81
C THR A 56 4.12 -14.67 24.47
N SER A 57 3.80 -13.54 23.86
CA SER A 57 4.20 -13.21 22.49
C SER A 57 5.51 -12.44 22.41
N LEU A 58 5.71 -11.45 23.29
CA LEU A 58 6.84 -10.54 23.23
C LEU A 58 8.21 -11.25 23.39
N PRO A 59 8.42 -12.19 24.33
CA PRO A 59 9.70 -12.88 24.46
C PRO A 59 10.02 -13.74 23.23
N ILE A 60 8.99 -14.33 22.61
CA ILE A 60 9.13 -15.13 21.40
C ILE A 60 9.54 -14.23 20.23
N LEU A 61 8.83 -13.10 20.04
CA LEU A 61 9.09 -12.15 18.97
C LEU A 61 10.52 -11.58 19.02
N LYS A 62 10.97 -11.14 20.20
CA LYS A 62 12.31 -10.57 20.37
C LYS A 62 13.41 -11.57 20.06
N HIS A 63 13.26 -12.80 20.56
CA HIS A 63 14.24 -13.83 20.32
C HIS A 63 14.21 -14.32 18.87
N SER A 64 13.03 -14.54 18.27
CA SER A 64 12.94 -14.91 16.85
C SER A 64 13.46 -13.80 15.94
N LEU A 65 13.31 -12.53 16.34
CA LEU A 65 13.90 -11.39 15.64
C LEU A 65 15.43 -11.44 15.72
N SER A 66 15.99 -11.64 16.92
CA SER A 66 17.44 -11.80 17.11
C SER A 66 17.99 -12.91 16.19
N LEU A 67 17.42 -14.11 16.22
CA LEU A 67 17.81 -15.21 15.32
C LEU A 67 17.65 -14.87 13.84
N THR A 68 16.68 -14.05 13.46
CA THR A 68 16.50 -13.62 12.07
C THR A 68 17.57 -12.61 11.66
N LEU A 69 17.93 -11.69 12.55
CA LEU A 69 18.91 -10.64 12.27
C LEU A 69 20.32 -11.18 12.02
N GLN A 70 20.68 -12.38 12.46
CA GLN A 70 21.98 -12.95 12.06
C GLN A 70 22.07 -13.19 10.54
N HIS A 71 20.96 -13.50 9.89
CA HIS A 71 20.91 -13.73 8.45
C HIS A 71 20.59 -12.44 7.69
N PHE A 72 19.75 -11.59 8.28
CA PHE A 72 19.36 -10.29 7.73
C PHE A 72 20.07 -9.15 8.45
N PHE A 73 21.37 -9.34 8.72
CA PHE A 73 22.18 -8.42 9.51
C PHE A 73 22.15 -6.96 9.03
N PRO A 74 22.02 -6.65 7.72
CA PRO A 74 21.96 -5.26 7.29
C PRO A 74 20.82 -4.47 7.94
N PHE A 75 19.75 -5.12 8.40
CA PHE A 75 18.67 -4.41 9.10
C PHE A 75 19.01 -4.02 10.54
N SER A 76 19.93 -4.72 11.22
CA SER A 76 20.49 -4.31 12.51
C SER A 76 21.77 -3.49 12.38
N SER A 77 22.26 -3.26 11.16
CA SER A 77 23.47 -2.51 10.86
C SER A 77 23.22 -1.01 10.69
N ASN A 78 24.32 -0.30 10.47
CA ASN A 78 24.32 1.12 10.12
C ASN A 78 24.82 1.34 8.69
N LEU A 79 24.22 2.31 8.00
CA LEU A 79 24.76 2.88 6.77
C LEU A 79 25.88 3.85 7.14
N ILE A 80 27.06 3.60 6.59
CA ILE A 80 28.27 4.38 6.81
C ILE A 80 28.50 5.25 5.58
N ILE A 81 28.56 6.56 5.79
CA ILE A 81 28.89 7.55 4.75
C ILE A 81 30.20 8.23 5.16
N PRO A 82 31.33 7.79 4.60
CA PRO A 82 32.63 8.42 4.85
C PRO A 82 32.65 9.88 4.42
N SER A 83 33.45 10.70 5.10
CA SER A 83 33.60 12.12 4.74
C SER A 83 34.55 12.34 3.56
N ASP A 84 35.41 11.37 3.27
CA ASP A 84 36.30 11.45 2.12
C ASP A 84 35.51 11.15 0.86
N CYS A 85 35.49 12.12 -0.07
CA CYS A 85 34.78 12.04 -1.34
C CYS A 85 35.24 10.91 -2.28
N GLN A 86 36.17 10.05 -1.83
CA GLN A 86 36.75 8.94 -2.59
C GLN A 86 36.22 7.58 -2.14
N THR A 87 35.73 7.45 -0.90
CA THR A 87 35.24 6.16 -0.39
C THR A 87 33.73 6.06 -0.56
N GLU A 88 33.29 5.00 -1.23
CA GLU A 88 31.87 4.73 -1.43
C GLU A 88 31.17 4.39 -0.09
N PRO A 89 29.92 4.81 0.12
CA PRO A 89 29.14 4.39 1.27
C PRO A 89 28.94 2.87 1.30
N TYR A 90 28.81 2.33 2.51
CA TYR A 90 28.61 0.90 2.72
C TYR A 90 27.79 0.64 3.98
N ILE A 91 27.25 -0.56 4.10
CA ILE A 91 26.56 -1.01 5.30
C ILE A 91 27.57 -1.73 6.18
N ARG A 92 27.61 -1.40 7.48
CA ARG A 92 28.52 -2.00 8.45
C ARG A 92 27.75 -2.50 9.66
N TYR A 93 28.06 -3.74 10.03
CA TYR A 93 27.67 -4.36 11.28
C TYR A 93 28.86 -4.40 12.24
N LEU A 94 28.61 -4.01 13.48
CA LEU A 94 29.44 -4.24 14.65
C LEU A 94 28.67 -5.10 15.67
N ASP A 95 29.38 -5.79 16.56
CA ASP A 95 28.82 -6.57 17.67
C ASP A 95 28.11 -5.70 18.72
N THR A 96 28.34 -4.40 18.70
CA THR A 96 27.61 -3.40 19.48
C THR A 96 26.35 -2.88 18.81
N ASP A 97 26.13 -3.20 17.52
CA ASP A 97 24.99 -2.72 16.75
C ASP A 97 23.71 -3.48 17.11
N SER A 98 22.59 -2.76 17.07
CA SER A 98 21.29 -3.31 17.40
C SER A 98 20.17 -2.52 16.75
N LEU A 99 19.02 -3.16 16.61
CA LEU A 99 17.81 -2.57 16.06
C LEU A 99 16.88 -2.07 17.17
N CYS A 100 16.38 -0.84 17.00
CA CYS A 100 15.40 -0.25 17.90
C CYS A 100 14.05 -0.98 17.79
N PHE A 101 13.59 -1.51 18.94
CA PHE A 101 12.35 -2.26 19.06
C PHE A 101 11.46 -1.66 20.15
N THR A 102 10.34 -1.07 19.72
CA THR A 102 9.38 -0.39 20.61
C THR A 102 8.10 -1.20 20.75
N VAL A 103 7.60 -1.32 21.99
CA VAL A 103 6.28 -1.88 22.31
C VAL A 103 5.42 -0.77 22.89
N ALA A 104 4.23 -0.59 22.34
CA ALA A 104 3.28 0.43 22.75
C ALA A 104 1.86 -0.14 22.86
N GLU A 105 0.99 0.57 23.56
CA GLU A 105 -0.44 0.31 23.66
C GLU A 105 -1.20 1.51 23.09
N SER A 106 -2.30 1.22 22.39
CA SER A 106 -3.19 2.23 21.86
C SER A 106 -4.65 1.88 22.15
N SER A 107 -5.43 2.90 22.51
CA SER A 107 -6.88 2.82 22.63
C SER A 107 -7.61 3.05 21.28
N ALA A 108 -6.87 3.09 20.17
CA ALA A 108 -7.45 3.25 18.84
C ALA A 108 -8.35 2.06 18.48
N ASP A 109 -9.46 2.34 17.78
CA ASP A 109 -10.37 1.30 17.31
C ASP A 109 -9.70 0.46 16.21
N PHE A 110 -9.54 -0.84 16.47
CA PHE A 110 -8.93 -1.78 15.54
C PHE A 110 -9.69 -1.89 14.22
N ASN A 111 -11.03 -1.84 14.25
CA ASN A 111 -11.85 -1.94 13.05
C ASN A 111 -11.68 -0.72 12.15
N LEU A 112 -11.56 0.47 12.74
CA LEU A 112 -11.24 1.69 12.02
C LEU A 112 -9.83 1.61 11.40
N LEU A 113 -8.85 1.06 12.13
CA LEU A 113 -7.48 0.92 11.64
C LEU A 113 -7.38 0.02 10.39
N ILE A 114 -8.17 -1.04 10.33
CA ILE A 114 -8.19 -1.99 9.21
C ILE A 114 -9.25 -1.66 8.15
N SER A 115 -10.06 -0.63 8.35
CA SER A 115 -11.07 -0.20 7.38
C SER A 115 -10.44 0.18 6.04
N ASP A 116 -11.21 0.09 4.95
CA ASP A 116 -10.70 0.39 3.61
C ASP A 116 -10.53 1.87 3.34
N SER A 117 -11.24 2.75 4.07
CA SER A 117 -11.07 4.19 3.96
C SER A 117 -11.01 4.84 5.34
N GLN A 118 -9.97 5.63 5.56
CA GLN A 118 -9.71 6.27 6.86
C GLN A 118 -8.80 7.51 6.73
N ASP A 119 -8.79 8.36 7.76
CA ASP A 119 -7.80 9.44 7.86
C ASP A 119 -6.37 8.88 7.90
N ALA A 120 -5.48 9.39 7.05
CA ALA A 120 -4.09 8.97 6.99
C ALA A 120 -3.36 9.15 8.34
N LYS A 121 -3.75 10.19 9.11
CA LYS A 121 -3.18 10.53 10.42
C LYS A 121 -3.35 9.44 11.47
N ILE A 122 -4.33 8.55 11.33
CA ILE A 122 -4.65 7.54 12.35
C ILE A 122 -3.46 6.59 12.56
N TRP A 123 -2.65 6.34 11.52
CA TRP A 123 -1.46 5.49 11.64
C TRP A 123 -0.21 6.23 12.10
N HIS A 124 -0.19 7.56 12.23
CA HIS A 124 1.01 8.32 12.59
C HIS A 124 1.60 7.87 13.92
N SER A 125 0.74 7.64 14.92
CA SER A 125 1.20 7.13 16.21
C SER A 125 1.77 5.70 16.13
N LEU A 126 1.32 4.88 15.16
CA LEU A 126 1.70 3.47 15.03
C LEU A 126 3.07 3.27 14.35
N VAL A 127 3.71 4.35 13.93
CA VAL A 127 4.97 4.35 13.20
C VAL A 127 6.18 4.48 14.14
N PRO A 128 7.23 3.65 13.98
CA PRO A 128 8.50 3.90 14.65
C PRO A 128 9.25 5.07 14.02
N ASN A 129 9.98 5.80 14.86
CA ASN A 129 11.02 6.73 14.42
C ASN A 129 12.35 5.97 14.32
N LEU A 130 13.10 6.22 13.24
CA LEU A 130 14.50 5.81 13.20
C LEU A 130 15.30 6.63 14.22
N PRO A 131 16.29 6.03 14.91
CA PRO A 131 17.22 6.82 15.69
C PRO A 131 17.96 7.83 14.79
N PRO A 132 18.30 9.01 15.33
CA PRO A 132 18.96 10.05 14.55
C PRO A 132 20.34 9.59 14.07
N PRO A 133 20.82 10.09 12.91
CA PRO A 133 22.20 9.90 12.50
C PRO A 133 23.20 10.37 13.56
N SER A 134 24.31 9.67 13.69
CA SER A 134 25.46 10.07 14.51
C SER A 134 26.70 10.29 13.65
N THR A 135 27.74 10.89 14.23
CA THR A 135 29.01 11.17 13.53
C THR A 135 30.18 10.59 14.31
N GLU A 136 31.05 9.85 13.64
CA GLU A 136 32.29 9.31 14.22
C GLU A 136 33.43 10.35 14.21
N GLN A 137 34.54 10.05 14.89
CA GLN A 137 35.66 10.99 15.09
C GLN A 137 36.29 11.53 13.80
N ASN A 138 36.16 10.80 12.68
CA ASN A 138 36.65 11.18 11.35
C ASN A 138 35.58 11.89 10.49
N ASN A 139 34.54 12.44 11.11
CA ASN A 139 33.35 13.03 10.46
C ASN A 139 32.46 12.05 9.66
N THR A 140 32.75 10.74 9.71
CA THR A 140 31.92 9.72 9.04
C THR A 140 30.52 9.72 9.63
N GLN A 141 29.50 9.83 8.78
CA GLN A 141 28.12 9.70 9.22
C GLN A 141 27.74 8.24 9.38
N VAL A 142 27.02 7.96 10.47
CA VAL A 142 26.50 6.65 10.82
C VAL A 142 24.99 6.77 10.92
N ILE A 143 24.28 6.08 10.04
CA ILE A 143 22.83 6.21 9.89
C ILE A 143 22.18 4.85 10.21
N PRO A 144 21.36 4.75 11.26
CA PRO A 144 20.60 3.54 11.56
C PRO A 144 19.67 3.13 10.42
N ILE A 145 19.65 1.84 10.09
CA ILE A 145 18.92 1.35 8.92
C ILE A 145 17.45 1.09 9.20
N MET A 146 17.09 0.47 10.33
CA MET A 146 15.71 0.05 10.60
C MET A 146 15.30 0.23 12.06
N ALA A 147 14.01 0.50 12.27
CA ALA A 147 13.34 0.45 13.56
C ALA A 147 11.99 -0.27 13.43
N ILE A 148 11.58 -0.97 14.50
CA ILE A 148 10.33 -1.73 14.55
C ILE A 148 9.49 -1.24 15.74
N GLN A 149 8.19 -1.08 15.52
CA GLN A 149 7.22 -0.82 16.57
C GLN A 149 6.08 -1.83 16.52
N ILE A 150 5.79 -2.42 17.68
CA ILE A 150 4.59 -3.21 17.91
C ILE A 150 3.63 -2.40 18.76
N THR A 151 2.41 -2.20 18.27
CA THR A 151 1.35 -1.51 19.02
C THR A 151 0.20 -2.46 19.29
N ILE A 152 -0.18 -2.62 20.56
CA ILE A 152 -1.29 -3.46 21.00
C ILE A 152 -2.55 -2.60 21.11
N MET A 153 -3.64 -3.08 20.52
CA MET A 153 -5.01 -2.60 20.72
C MET A 153 -5.73 -3.65 21.59
N PRO A 154 -5.79 -3.45 22.92
CA PRO A 154 -6.17 -4.50 23.86
C PRO A 154 -7.48 -5.20 23.51
N ASN A 155 -7.49 -6.52 23.61
CA ASN A 155 -8.65 -7.38 23.34
C ASN A 155 -9.16 -7.35 21.89
N SER A 156 -8.45 -6.70 20.95
CA SER A 156 -8.89 -6.52 19.57
C SER A 156 -7.83 -6.98 18.57
N GLY A 157 -6.64 -6.40 18.65
CA GLY A 157 -5.61 -6.61 17.63
C GLY A 157 -4.27 -6.02 17.99
N LEU A 158 -3.31 -6.18 17.09
CA LEU A 158 -2.01 -5.53 17.18
C LEU A 158 -1.55 -5.08 15.80
N SER A 159 -0.64 -4.11 15.77
CA SER A 159 0.06 -3.71 14.56
C SER A 159 1.56 -3.91 14.71
N ILE A 160 2.21 -4.38 13.65
CA ILE A 160 3.67 -4.39 13.51
C ILE A 160 4.01 -3.39 12.40
N CYS A 161 4.71 -2.31 12.76
CA CYS A 161 5.17 -1.31 11.81
C CYS A 161 6.70 -1.27 11.76
N LEU A 162 7.24 -1.18 10.55
CA LEU A 162 8.67 -1.06 10.29
C LEU A 162 8.92 0.29 9.61
N ALA A 163 10.01 0.94 10.00
CA ALA A 163 10.61 2.05 9.27
C ALA A 163 12.04 1.66 8.90
N PHE A 164 12.41 1.76 7.63
CA PHE A 164 13.76 1.40 7.19
C PHE A 164 14.26 2.26 6.02
N LYS A 165 15.58 2.39 5.89
CA LYS A 165 16.23 3.10 4.78
C LYS A 165 16.20 2.23 3.52
N HIS A 166 15.61 2.75 2.44
CA HIS A 166 15.43 2.00 1.18
C HIS A 166 16.76 1.63 0.52
N VAL A 167 17.84 2.39 0.80
CA VAL A 167 19.23 2.06 0.40
C VAL A 167 19.64 0.64 0.82
N ALA A 168 19.13 0.12 1.94
CA ALA A 168 19.51 -1.21 2.41
C ALA A 168 18.78 -2.36 1.70
N ALA A 169 17.53 -2.14 1.27
CA ALA A 169 16.67 -3.21 0.79
C ALA A 169 15.50 -2.71 -0.06
N ASP A 170 15.13 -3.46 -1.09
CA ASP A 170 13.86 -3.26 -1.78
C ASP A 170 12.68 -3.99 -1.10
N GLY A 171 11.49 -3.82 -1.66
CA GLY A 171 10.27 -4.46 -1.16
C GLY A 171 10.35 -5.98 -1.11
N LYS A 172 11.06 -6.64 -2.03
CA LYS A 172 11.17 -8.11 -2.04
C LYS A 172 12.06 -8.60 -0.90
N SER A 173 13.20 -7.94 -0.70
CA SER A 173 14.10 -8.19 0.43
C SER A 173 13.42 -7.96 1.78
N LEU A 174 12.62 -6.89 1.92
CA LEU A 174 11.83 -6.64 3.13
C LEU A 174 10.81 -7.75 3.42
N HIS A 175 10.05 -8.20 2.42
CA HIS A 175 9.05 -9.25 2.63
C HIS A 175 9.68 -10.63 2.82
N HIS A 176 10.88 -10.88 2.28
CA HIS A 176 11.65 -12.07 2.61
C HIS A 176 12.01 -12.08 4.11
N PHE A 177 12.54 -10.97 4.62
CA PHE A 177 12.81 -10.80 6.06
C PHE A 177 11.55 -10.99 6.91
N MET A 178 10.44 -10.32 6.56
CA MET A 178 9.20 -10.43 7.34
C MET A 178 8.65 -11.85 7.38
N LYS A 179 8.63 -12.56 6.24
CA LYS A 179 8.16 -13.95 6.18
C LYS A 179 9.09 -14.90 6.91
N PHE A 180 10.41 -14.68 6.82
CA PHE A 180 11.39 -15.45 7.58
C PHE A 180 11.21 -15.25 9.09
N TRP A 181 11.14 -14.00 9.55
CA TRP A 181 10.93 -13.69 10.97
C TRP A 181 9.63 -14.28 11.51
N ALA A 182 8.53 -14.13 10.75
CA ALA A 182 7.23 -14.69 11.09
C ALA A 182 7.30 -16.22 11.23
N SER A 183 7.97 -16.90 10.31
CA SER A 183 8.13 -18.34 10.33
C SER A 183 8.98 -18.83 11.52
N VAL A 184 10.09 -18.18 11.81
CA VAL A 184 10.92 -18.47 12.99
C VAL A 184 10.13 -18.25 14.28
N SER A 185 9.33 -17.17 14.34
CA SER A 185 8.46 -16.88 15.49
C SER A 185 7.39 -17.96 15.70
N LYS A 186 6.69 -18.34 14.63
CA LYS A 186 5.64 -19.36 14.63
C LYS A 186 6.15 -20.74 15.04
N ASN A 187 7.29 -21.15 14.47
CA ASN A 187 7.92 -22.44 14.81
C ASN A 187 8.31 -22.51 16.28
N ARG A 188 8.81 -21.40 16.84
CA ARG A 188 9.19 -21.33 18.26
C ARG A 188 8.00 -21.31 19.20
N ALA A 189 6.90 -20.65 18.80
CA ALA A 189 5.65 -20.69 19.57
C ALA A 189 5.07 -22.11 19.68
N ASN A 190 5.21 -22.91 18.62
CA ASN A 190 4.72 -24.29 18.57
C ASN A 190 5.63 -25.27 19.32
N ASN A 191 6.96 -25.06 19.30
CA ASN A 191 7.95 -26.00 19.83
C ASN A 191 8.57 -25.54 21.15
N LYS A 192 7.73 -25.25 22.17
CA LYS A 192 8.20 -24.78 23.49
C LYS A 192 9.17 -25.73 24.22
N ASN A 193 9.26 -27.00 23.81
CA ASN A 193 9.95 -28.07 24.55
C ASN A 193 11.14 -28.73 23.83
N ASN A 194 11.48 -28.38 22.58
CA ASN A 194 12.58 -29.03 21.84
C ASN A 194 13.63 -28.01 21.36
N SER A 195 14.85 -28.12 21.88
CA SER A 195 16.03 -27.33 21.51
C SER A 195 16.66 -27.72 20.16
N SER A 196 16.15 -28.77 19.50
CA SER A 196 16.86 -29.45 18.39
C SER A 196 16.45 -29.01 16.98
N LEU A 197 15.70 -27.91 16.83
CA LEU A 197 15.17 -27.46 15.53
C LEU A 197 15.97 -26.32 14.87
N GLU A 198 17.18 -26.05 15.35
CA GLU A 198 18.12 -25.11 14.72
C GLU A 198 18.53 -25.52 13.28
N HIS A 199 18.17 -26.73 12.83
CA HIS A 199 18.64 -27.30 11.55
C HIS A 199 17.61 -27.38 10.41
N SER A 200 16.33 -27.04 10.60
CA SER A 200 15.38 -26.93 9.47
C SER A 200 14.91 -25.49 9.32
N LEU A 201 15.70 -24.69 8.61
CA LEU A 201 15.32 -23.33 8.26
C LEU A 201 14.06 -23.38 7.40
N PRO A 202 12.99 -22.66 7.80
CA PRO A 202 11.68 -22.81 7.17
C PRO A 202 11.58 -22.13 5.79
N LEU A 203 12.54 -21.27 5.45
CA LEU A 203 12.64 -20.51 4.21
C LEU A 203 14.11 -20.40 3.81
N ASP A 204 14.36 -20.23 2.51
CA ASP A 204 15.70 -20.04 1.98
C ASP A 204 16.39 -18.82 2.61
N LEU A 205 17.70 -18.92 2.86
CA LEU A 205 18.49 -17.84 3.44
C LEU A 205 18.70 -16.67 2.45
N PRO A 206 18.80 -15.43 2.96
CA PRO A 206 19.19 -14.29 2.13
C PRO A 206 20.61 -14.47 1.61
N SER A 207 20.83 -14.17 0.33
CA SER A 207 22.16 -14.11 -0.26
C SER A 207 22.67 -12.67 -0.25
N HIS A 208 23.86 -12.47 0.29
CA HIS A 208 24.54 -11.16 0.34
C HIS A 208 25.59 -10.98 -0.77
N GLU A 209 25.64 -11.90 -1.73
CA GLU A 209 26.60 -11.86 -2.83
C GLU A 209 26.27 -10.74 -3.82
N ARG A 210 27.23 -9.84 -4.04
CA ARG A 210 27.07 -8.63 -4.86
C ARG A 210 28.05 -8.52 -6.03
N HIS A 211 28.99 -9.46 -6.13
CA HIS A 211 30.12 -9.39 -7.06
C HIS A 211 29.70 -9.32 -8.54
N THR A 212 28.57 -9.93 -8.93
CA THR A 212 28.08 -9.87 -10.32
C THR A 212 27.54 -8.49 -10.70
N ILE A 213 26.96 -7.74 -9.74
CA ILE A 213 26.41 -6.39 -9.97
C ILE A 213 27.54 -5.36 -9.97
N LEU A 214 28.49 -5.49 -9.04
CA LEU A 214 29.59 -4.52 -8.87
C LEU A 214 30.58 -4.50 -10.04
N ASN A 215 30.65 -5.58 -10.83
CA ASN A 215 31.54 -5.70 -11.99
C ASN A 215 30.85 -5.37 -13.32
N ALA A 216 29.61 -4.87 -13.31
CA ALA A 216 28.89 -4.54 -14.54
C ALA A 216 29.55 -3.34 -15.25
N PRO A 217 29.88 -3.44 -16.56
CA PRO A 217 30.69 -2.46 -17.29
C PRO A 217 30.03 -1.09 -17.55
N LYS A 218 28.83 -0.85 -16.99
CA LYS A 218 28.05 0.39 -17.15
C LYS A 218 27.93 1.17 -15.84
N ASP A 219 28.89 1.03 -14.92
CA ASP A 219 28.81 1.65 -13.59
C ASP A 219 29.02 3.19 -13.65
N PRO A 220 27.97 4.01 -13.43
CA PRO A 220 28.04 5.47 -13.41
C PRO A 220 28.62 5.97 -12.07
N LYS A 221 29.76 5.44 -11.62
CA LYS A 221 30.35 5.71 -10.29
C LYS A 221 30.43 7.20 -9.93
N ILE A 222 30.77 8.05 -10.90
CA ILE A 222 30.97 9.49 -10.69
C ILE A 222 29.66 10.20 -10.31
N ILE A 223 28.52 9.83 -10.93
CA ILE A 223 27.23 10.48 -10.68
C ILE A 223 26.74 10.15 -9.26
N TYR A 224 26.89 8.90 -8.82
CA TYR A 224 26.45 8.48 -7.48
C TYR A 224 27.27 9.08 -6.34
N LEU A 225 28.57 9.34 -6.55
CA LEU A 225 29.41 10.01 -5.57
C LEU A 225 28.99 11.47 -5.34
N GLN A 226 28.58 12.18 -6.40
CA GLN A 226 28.03 13.54 -6.28
C GLN A 226 26.71 13.55 -5.51
N GLU A 227 25.80 12.62 -5.78
CA GLU A 227 24.52 12.52 -5.06
C GLU A 227 24.67 12.16 -3.59
N THR A 228 25.65 11.30 -3.27
CA THR A 228 26.00 11.01 -1.88
C THR A 228 26.51 12.26 -1.17
N GLN A 229 27.28 13.11 -1.87
CA GLN A 229 27.73 14.39 -1.31
C GLN A 229 26.56 15.35 -1.10
N ASP A 230 25.64 15.48 -2.07
CA ASP A 230 24.44 16.30 -1.92
C ASP A 230 23.57 15.81 -0.75
N TYR A 231 23.45 14.49 -0.57
CA TYR A 231 22.78 13.86 0.59
C TYR A 231 23.40 14.27 1.93
N VAL A 232 24.72 14.46 1.98
CA VAL A 232 25.48 14.84 3.19
C VAL A 232 25.54 16.35 3.40
N LEU A 233 25.64 17.14 2.32
CA LEU A 233 25.87 18.59 2.32
C LEU A 233 24.58 19.38 2.53
N GLU A 234 23.43 18.91 2.05
CA GLU A 234 22.15 19.56 2.32
C GLU A 234 21.67 19.29 3.74
N LYS A 235 22.12 20.12 4.68
CA LYS A 235 21.42 20.37 5.96
C LYS A 235 20.19 21.28 5.80
N VAL A 236 19.81 21.67 4.58
CA VAL A 236 18.80 22.70 4.30
C VAL A 236 18.03 22.35 3.00
N GLU A 237 16.69 22.54 3.03
CA GLU A 237 15.76 22.71 1.88
C GLU A 237 14.94 21.56 1.25
N PHE A 238 15.06 20.29 1.68
CA PHE A 238 13.97 19.30 1.48
C PHE A 238 13.29 18.87 2.80
N ALA A 239 13.83 19.33 3.93
CA ALA A 239 13.26 19.14 5.26
C ALA A 239 11.89 19.84 5.43
N ASP A 240 11.59 20.83 4.58
CA ASP A 240 10.38 21.65 4.67
C ASP A 240 9.28 21.26 3.65
N LEU A 241 9.50 20.26 2.78
CA LEU A 241 8.52 19.84 1.75
C LEU A 241 7.79 18.53 2.04
N ILE A 242 8.17 17.79 3.09
CA ILE A 242 7.23 16.84 3.71
C ILE A 242 7.29 17.07 5.22
N PRO A 243 6.74 18.18 5.72
CA PRO A 243 6.38 18.19 7.12
C PRO A 243 5.28 17.12 7.31
N ASP A 244 4.98 16.75 8.55
CA ASP A 244 3.83 15.94 8.97
C ASP A 244 2.46 16.61 8.60
N VAL A 245 2.38 17.27 7.45
CA VAL A 245 1.44 18.33 7.03
C VAL A 245 0.50 17.84 5.92
N TYR A 246 0.14 16.56 5.95
CA TYR A 246 -1.12 16.14 5.32
C TYR A 246 -2.14 15.63 6.33
N PRO A 247 -2.51 16.43 7.36
CA PRO A 247 -3.54 16.06 8.33
C PRO A 247 -4.93 15.86 7.70
N LYS A 248 -5.07 16.17 6.39
CA LYS A 248 -6.32 16.11 5.63
C LYS A 248 -6.38 14.94 4.63
N ASN A 249 -5.33 14.13 4.48
CA ASN A 249 -5.40 13.03 3.51
C ASN A 249 -6.26 11.87 4.02
N VAL A 250 -7.07 11.33 3.13
CA VAL A 250 -7.79 10.07 3.32
C VAL A 250 -7.01 8.99 2.60
N ARG A 251 -6.63 7.96 3.36
CA ARG A 251 -6.17 6.70 2.78
C ARG A 251 -7.39 5.92 2.31
N THR A 252 -7.32 5.35 1.13
CA THR A 252 -8.31 4.39 0.63
C THR A 252 -7.64 3.17 0.04
N CYS A 253 -8.27 2.01 0.19
CA CYS A 253 -7.87 0.75 -0.41
C CYS A 253 -8.98 0.31 -1.36
N LEU A 254 -8.65 0.23 -2.65
CA LEU A 254 -9.54 -0.27 -3.69
C LEU A 254 -9.17 -1.72 -4.00
N VAL A 255 -10.18 -2.54 -4.29
CA VAL A 255 -9.98 -3.92 -4.72
C VAL A 255 -10.50 -4.07 -6.14
N LEU A 256 -9.64 -4.49 -7.06
CA LEU A 256 -10.08 -5.00 -8.35
C LEU A 256 -10.13 -6.52 -8.29
N SER A 257 -11.34 -7.07 -8.36
CA SER A 257 -11.55 -8.51 -8.42
C SER A 257 -10.94 -9.10 -9.69
N HIS A 258 -10.69 -10.40 -9.65
CA HIS A 258 -10.20 -11.14 -10.82
C HIS A 258 -11.07 -10.91 -12.06
N GLU A 259 -12.40 -10.99 -11.90
CA GLU A 259 -13.35 -10.82 -12.99
C GLU A 259 -13.30 -9.41 -13.61
N GLN A 260 -13.21 -8.38 -12.77
CA GLN A 260 -13.06 -6.99 -13.23
C GLN A 260 -11.75 -6.80 -14.00
N VAL A 261 -10.64 -7.36 -13.51
CA VAL A 261 -9.35 -7.34 -14.19
C VAL A 261 -9.45 -8.02 -15.56
N GLN A 262 -10.08 -9.19 -15.67
CA GLN A 262 -10.22 -9.89 -16.96
C GLN A 262 -11.08 -9.11 -17.96
N LYS A 263 -12.19 -8.51 -17.49
CA LYS A 263 -13.03 -7.63 -18.32
C LYS A 263 -12.23 -6.43 -18.84
N LEU A 264 -11.44 -5.81 -17.97
CA LEU A 264 -10.62 -4.66 -18.33
C LEU A 264 -9.50 -5.03 -19.31
N LYS A 265 -8.87 -6.20 -19.12
CA LYS A 265 -7.91 -6.76 -20.10
C LYS A 265 -8.53 -6.91 -21.47
N LYS A 266 -9.70 -7.57 -21.54
CA LYS A 266 -10.41 -7.79 -22.80
C LYS A 266 -10.76 -6.45 -23.46
N TRP A 267 -11.31 -5.51 -22.70
CA TRP A 267 -11.70 -4.19 -23.21
C TRP A 267 -10.53 -3.39 -23.78
N ILE A 268 -9.35 -3.42 -23.15
CA ILE A 268 -8.16 -2.75 -23.69
C ILE A 268 -7.70 -3.44 -24.97
N VAL A 269 -7.64 -4.78 -24.98
CA VAL A 269 -7.23 -5.55 -26.16
C VAL A 269 -8.14 -5.27 -27.35
N ASP A 270 -9.46 -5.22 -27.15
CA ASP A 270 -10.44 -4.95 -28.21
C ASP A 270 -10.29 -3.54 -28.82
N LYS A 271 -9.74 -2.59 -28.07
CA LYS A 271 -9.53 -1.19 -28.50
C LYS A 271 -8.11 -0.89 -28.99
N CYS A 272 -7.13 -1.75 -28.67
CA CYS A 272 -5.75 -1.57 -29.08
C CYS A 272 -5.56 -2.01 -30.54
N ILE A 273 -5.25 -1.05 -31.42
CA ILE A 273 -4.89 -1.33 -32.81
C ILE A 273 -3.50 -1.99 -32.91
N GLU A 274 -2.62 -1.77 -31.93
CA GLU A 274 -1.19 -2.14 -31.99
C GLU A 274 -0.79 -3.48 -31.33
N THR A 275 -1.70 -4.29 -30.77
CA THR A 275 -1.24 -5.52 -30.06
C THR A 275 -1.99 -6.81 -30.36
N THR A 276 -1.22 -7.77 -30.87
CA THR A 276 -1.47 -9.22 -30.90
C THR A 276 -1.11 -9.94 -29.58
N HIS A 277 -0.97 -9.25 -28.43
CA HIS A 277 -0.18 -9.78 -27.29
C HIS A 277 -0.79 -9.60 -25.88
N TYR A 278 -0.33 -10.48 -24.98
CA TYR A 278 -0.76 -10.66 -23.58
C TYR A 278 -0.69 -9.38 -22.73
N MET A 279 -1.83 -8.99 -22.19
CA MET A 279 -2.03 -7.79 -21.39
C MET A 279 -2.01 -8.21 -19.90
N SER A 280 -1.10 -7.64 -19.09
CA SER A 280 -0.92 -8.05 -17.68
C SER A 280 -1.89 -7.35 -16.71
N THR A 281 -2.19 -7.98 -15.57
CA THR A 281 -2.99 -7.36 -14.49
C THR A 281 -2.40 -6.04 -14.02
N PHE A 282 -1.07 -5.97 -13.92
CA PHE A 282 -0.35 -4.75 -13.56
C PHE A 282 -0.68 -3.62 -14.54
N VAL A 283 -0.58 -3.88 -15.85
CA VAL A 283 -0.80 -2.85 -16.89
C VAL A 283 -2.21 -2.28 -16.81
N VAL A 284 -3.26 -3.11 -16.88
CA VAL A 284 -4.64 -2.58 -16.82
C VAL A 284 -4.95 -1.83 -15.55
N THR A 285 -4.44 -2.32 -14.41
CA THR A 285 -4.70 -1.70 -13.11
C THR A 285 -4.06 -0.33 -13.05
N CYS A 286 -2.77 -0.26 -13.38
CA CYS A 286 -2.00 0.97 -13.42
C CYS A 286 -2.58 1.97 -14.42
N SER A 287 -2.97 1.54 -15.63
CA SER A 287 -3.57 2.40 -16.64
C SER A 287 -4.90 3.00 -16.21
N LEU A 288 -5.77 2.19 -15.58
CA LEU A 288 -7.03 2.68 -15.04
C LEU A 288 -6.80 3.72 -13.96
N ILE A 289 -5.98 3.38 -12.96
CA ILE A 289 -5.73 4.26 -11.82
C ILE A 289 -5.05 5.55 -12.26
N TRP A 290 -4.06 5.47 -13.15
CA TRP A 290 -3.37 6.67 -13.66
C TRP A 290 -4.32 7.62 -14.38
N CYS A 291 -5.19 7.09 -15.25
CA CYS A 291 -6.21 7.90 -15.91
C CYS A 291 -7.20 8.51 -14.91
N CYS A 292 -7.64 7.73 -13.92
CA CYS A 292 -8.57 8.22 -12.90
C CYS A 292 -7.96 9.34 -12.06
N MET A 293 -6.69 9.20 -11.64
CA MET A 293 -5.95 10.21 -10.88
C MET A 293 -5.85 11.52 -11.67
N VAL A 294 -5.35 11.46 -12.91
CA VAL A 294 -5.19 12.68 -13.74
C VAL A 294 -6.53 13.33 -14.07
N LYS A 295 -7.60 12.55 -14.25
CA LYS A 295 -8.96 13.09 -14.41
C LYS A 295 -9.48 13.77 -13.15
N SER A 296 -9.12 13.27 -11.97
CA SER A 296 -9.57 13.84 -10.70
C SER A 296 -8.88 15.17 -10.34
N GLU A 297 -7.71 15.44 -10.92
CA GLU A 297 -6.98 16.71 -10.79
C GLU A 297 -7.68 17.88 -11.53
N GLN A 298 -8.67 17.60 -12.38
CA GLN A 298 -9.40 18.64 -13.11
C GLN A 298 -10.48 19.30 -12.25
N SER A 299 -10.13 20.39 -11.59
CA SER A 299 -11.10 21.40 -11.14
C SER A 299 -10.53 22.81 -11.28
N ASP A 300 -11.20 23.58 -12.15
CA ASP A 300 -11.25 25.04 -12.30
C ASP A 300 -9.96 25.88 -12.25
N GLN A 301 -9.62 26.42 -13.43
CA GLN A 301 -8.91 27.70 -13.66
C GLN A 301 -7.75 28.02 -12.71
N GLY A 302 -6.59 27.46 -13.02
CA GLY A 302 -5.29 27.94 -12.60
C GLY A 302 -4.23 27.20 -13.39
N ASP A 303 -3.35 27.93 -14.08
CA ASP A 303 -2.34 27.42 -15.03
C ASP A 303 -1.76 26.06 -14.59
N VAL A 304 -2.15 24.99 -15.28
CA VAL A 304 -1.44 23.74 -15.14
C VAL A 304 -0.14 23.91 -15.90
N VAL A 305 0.95 24.12 -15.16
CA VAL A 305 2.27 24.52 -15.67
C VAL A 305 2.91 23.46 -16.59
N ASP A 306 2.46 22.20 -16.52
CA ASP A 306 3.02 21.11 -17.33
C ASP A 306 1.93 20.27 -18.01
N ASP A 307 1.97 20.21 -19.34
CA ASP A 307 1.11 19.36 -20.20
C ASP A 307 1.47 17.87 -20.14
N LEU A 308 2.59 17.50 -19.49
CA LEU A 308 3.05 16.13 -19.40
C LEU A 308 2.68 15.47 -18.08
N CYS A 309 2.11 14.27 -18.18
CA CYS A 309 1.86 13.37 -17.06
C CYS A 309 2.91 12.25 -17.08
N ASN A 310 3.53 12.01 -15.93
CA ASN A 310 4.59 11.03 -15.76
C ASN A 310 4.09 9.85 -14.91
N PHE A 311 4.45 8.64 -15.31
CA PHE A 311 4.13 7.42 -14.57
C PHE A 311 5.40 6.60 -14.35
N LEU A 312 5.77 6.47 -13.08
CA LEU A 312 7.00 5.82 -12.64
C LEU A 312 6.69 4.46 -12.01
N PHE A 313 7.34 3.41 -12.50
CA PHE A 313 7.26 2.08 -11.89
C PHE A 313 8.61 1.37 -11.88
N PHE A 314 8.71 0.35 -11.03
CA PHE A 314 9.93 -0.43 -10.81
C PHE A 314 9.75 -1.89 -11.24
N ALA A 315 10.81 -2.49 -11.76
CA ALA A 315 10.85 -3.89 -12.19
C ALA A 315 11.95 -4.68 -11.44
N ASP A 316 11.60 -5.85 -10.90
CA ASP A 316 12.55 -6.74 -10.20
C ASP A 316 13.51 -7.40 -11.18
N CYS A 317 14.80 -7.11 -11.01
CA CYS A 317 15.89 -7.57 -11.86
C CYS A 317 16.46 -8.94 -11.42
N ARG A 318 16.06 -9.51 -10.29
CA ARG A 318 16.65 -10.79 -9.81
C ARG A 318 16.45 -11.97 -10.77
N GLY A 319 15.40 -11.96 -11.58
CA GLY A 319 15.10 -13.01 -12.56
C GLY A 319 15.80 -12.83 -13.91
N ARG A 320 16.65 -11.80 -14.05
CA ARG A 320 17.27 -11.40 -15.30
C ARG A 320 18.62 -12.11 -15.47
N PRO A 321 18.84 -12.83 -16.59
CA PRO A 321 20.11 -13.52 -16.86
C PRO A 321 21.32 -12.59 -16.79
N GLU A 322 21.15 -11.33 -17.17
CA GLU A 322 22.19 -10.30 -17.24
C GLU A 322 22.87 -10.05 -15.88
N PHE A 323 22.15 -10.23 -14.77
CA PHE A 323 22.71 -10.02 -13.42
C PHE A 323 23.07 -11.31 -12.69
N SER A 324 22.54 -12.46 -13.13
CA SER A 324 22.82 -13.80 -12.58
C SER A 324 22.71 -13.87 -11.04
N LEU A 325 21.65 -13.28 -10.48
CA LEU A 325 21.46 -13.19 -9.03
C LEU A 325 20.66 -14.35 -8.46
N SER A 326 20.95 -14.69 -7.20
CA SER A 326 20.08 -15.58 -6.43
C SER A 326 18.66 -15.02 -6.34
N LYS A 327 17.66 -15.90 -6.38
CA LYS A 327 16.26 -15.53 -6.10
C LYS A 327 16.08 -14.92 -4.71
N THR A 328 16.98 -15.25 -3.78
CA THR A 328 17.03 -14.76 -2.39
C THR A 328 18.03 -13.63 -2.18
N TYR A 329 18.53 -13.01 -3.25
CA TYR A 329 19.42 -11.86 -3.17
C TYR A 329 18.82 -10.75 -2.27
N PHE A 330 19.59 -10.36 -1.25
CA PHE A 330 19.28 -9.31 -0.31
C PHE A 330 19.92 -7.98 -0.74
N GLY A 331 19.06 -6.97 -0.90
CA GLY A 331 19.45 -5.63 -1.35
C GLY A 331 18.39 -5.03 -2.26
N ASN A 332 18.76 -3.96 -2.98
CA ASN A 332 17.98 -3.44 -4.08
C ASN A 332 18.36 -4.11 -5.40
N CYS A 333 17.37 -4.48 -6.19
CA CYS A 333 17.57 -5.00 -7.53
C CYS A 333 16.39 -4.56 -8.42
N LEU A 334 16.24 -3.24 -8.56
CA LEU A 334 15.10 -2.61 -9.21
C LEU A 334 15.57 -1.75 -10.39
N ALA A 335 15.10 -2.09 -11.60
CA ALA A 335 15.15 -1.18 -12.74
C ALA A 335 13.94 -0.24 -12.68
N SER A 336 14.12 0.98 -13.17
CA SER A 336 13.13 2.05 -13.09
C SER A 336 12.67 2.47 -14.48
N TYR A 337 11.37 2.73 -14.63
CA TYR A 337 10.77 3.04 -15.91
C TYR A 337 9.77 4.19 -15.78
N ILE A 338 9.97 5.20 -16.63
CA ILE A 338 9.16 6.41 -16.70
C ILE A 338 8.37 6.38 -18.00
N VAL A 339 7.05 6.47 -17.90
CA VAL A 339 6.14 6.64 -19.04
C VAL A 339 5.66 8.08 -19.03
N VAL A 340 5.82 8.76 -20.16
CA VAL A 340 5.42 10.16 -20.34
C VAL A 340 4.27 10.21 -21.36
N VAL A 341 3.16 10.83 -20.99
CA VAL A 341 1.96 10.98 -21.83
C VAL A 341 1.42 12.40 -21.67
N LYS A 342 0.93 13.01 -22.75
CA LYS A 342 0.27 14.32 -22.67
C LYS A 342 -1.04 14.23 -21.87
N ARG A 343 -1.33 15.22 -21.04
CA ARG A 343 -2.55 15.25 -20.21
C ARG A 343 -3.82 15.06 -21.06
N ASP A 344 -3.94 15.78 -22.16
CA ASP A 344 -5.14 15.71 -23.03
C ASP A 344 -5.37 14.31 -23.63
N GLU A 345 -4.30 13.59 -23.94
CA GLU A 345 -4.39 12.21 -24.42
C GLU A 345 -4.88 11.26 -23.32
N LEU A 346 -4.42 11.48 -22.08
CA LEU A 346 -4.76 10.67 -20.92
C LEU A 346 -6.18 10.95 -20.39
N VAL A 347 -6.63 12.20 -20.48
CA VAL A 347 -8.00 12.60 -20.11
C VAL A 347 -9.00 12.25 -21.21
N GLY A 348 -8.56 12.15 -22.46
CA GLY A 348 -9.38 11.79 -23.60
C GLY A 348 -10.10 10.43 -23.51
N ASN A 349 -10.97 10.17 -24.49
CA ASN A 349 -11.84 8.99 -24.52
C ASN A 349 -11.11 7.63 -24.51
N ASN A 350 -9.86 7.63 -24.96
CA ASN A 350 -9.01 6.43 -25.02
C ASN A 350 -7.81 6.49 -24.06
N GLY A 351 -7.82 7.38 -23.05
CA GLY A 351 -6.69 7.57 -22.15
C GLY A 351 -6.16 6.28 -21.49
N ILE A 352 -7.06 5.38 -21.06
CA ILE A 352 -6.67 4.09 -20.47
C ILE A 352 -5.87 3.24 -21.47
N VAL A 353 -6.23 3.29 -22.75
CA VAL A 353 -5.54 2.57 -23.83
C VAL A 353 -4.17 3.20 -24.10
N VAL A 354 -4.08 4.52 -24.14
CA VAL A 354 -2.82 5.26 -24.30
C VAL A 354 -1.85 4.93 -23.16
N ALA A 355 -2.32 4.99 -21.91
CA ALA A 355 -1.56 4.60 -20.73
C ALA A 355 -1.09 3.14 -20.81
N ALA A 356 -1.97 2.22 -21.20
CA ALA A 356 -1.64 0.80 -21.30
C ALA A 356 -0.55 0.54 -22.36
N ASN A 357 -0.60 1.24 -23.49
CA ASN A 357 0.41 1.12 -24.54
C ASN A 357 1.77 1.68 -24.08
N GLY A 358 1.78 2.83 -23.40
CA GLY A 358 3.00 3.42 -22.83
C GLY A 358 3.66 2.50 -21.81
N ILE A 359 2.88 1.98 -20.86
CA ILE A 359 3.37 1.05 -19.82
C ILE A 359 3.86 -0.26 -20.47
N ASN A 360 3.08 -0.85 -21.38
CA ASN A 360 3.49 -2.09 -22.07
C ASN A 360 4.78 -1.91 -22.87
N ARG A 361 4.98 -0.76 -23.51
CA ARG A 361 6.22 -0.44 -24.23
C ARG A 361 7.42 -0.52 -23.28
N LYS A 362 7.37 0.19 -22.14
CA LYS A 362 8.45 0.15 -21.15
C LYS A 362 8.67 -1.24 -20.54
N ILE A 363 7.61 -2.04 -20.38
CA ILE A 363 7.75 -3.45 -19.95
C ILE A 363 8.46 -4.30 -21.02
N ARG A 364 8.24 -4.03 -22.32
CA ARG A 364 9.01 -4.71 -23.38
C ARG A 364 10.46 -4.30 -23.37
N ASP A 365 10.73 -3.00 -23.19
CA ASP A 365 12.08 -2.47 -23.08
C ASP A 365 12.84 -3.18 -21.94
N PHE A 366 12.23 -3.29 -20.76
CA PHE A 366 12.76 -4.09 -19.63
C PHE A 366 13.02 -5.56 -19.99
N LYS A 367 12.10 -6.17 -20.76
CA LYS A 367 12.26 -7.57 -21.15
C LYS A 367 13.42 -7.78 -22.11
N SER A 368 13.70 -6.82 -22.98
CA SER A 368 14.83 -6.85 -23.92
C SER A 368 16.15 -6.52 -23.24
N ASP A 369 16.21 -5.46 -22.44
CA ASP A 369 17.40 -5.05 -21.69
C ASP A 369 16.97 -4.37 -20.38
N ALA A 370 17.23 -5.03 -19.26
CA ALA A 370 16.87 -4.53 -17.94
C ALA A 370 17.71 -3.32 -17.49
N ALA A 371 18.86 -3.07 -18.13
CA ALA A 371 19.72 -1.93 -17.85
C ALA A 371 19.47 -0.73 -18.78
N LEU A 372 18.49 -0.83 -19.69
CA LEU A 372 18.19 0.24 -20.63
C LEU A 372 17.74 1.52 -19.91
N GLY A 373 18.42 2.64 -20.16
CA GLY A 373 18.13 3.94 -19.55
C GLY A 373 18.63 4.11 -18.11
N SER A 374 19.43 3.16 -17.60
CA SER A 374 20.01 3.27 -16.26
C SER A 374 21.06 4.38 -16.16
N GLU A 375 21.67 4.77 -17.28
CA GLU A 375 22.70 5.80 -17.38
C GLU A 375 22.19 7.23 -17.13
N THR A 376 20.93 7.54 -17.46
CA THR A 376 20.31 8.86 -17.24
C THR A 376 19.42 8.90 -16.01
N LEU A 377 19.18 7.76 -15.35
CA LEU A 377 18.14 7.60 -14.34
C LEU A 377 18.19 8.64 -13.22
N MET A 378 19.39 8.98 -12.74
CA MET A 378 19.55 9.97 -11.67
C MET A 378 19.16 11.39 -12.13
N LEU A 379 19.51 11.75 -13.37
CA LEU A 379 19.10 13.03 -13.97
C LEU A 379 17.58 13.05 -14.18
N ASP A 380 17.02 11.94 -14.66
CA ASP A 380 15.57 11.80 -14.88
C ASP A 380 14.80 11.94 -13.55
N TYR A 381 15.32 11.42 -12.44
CA TYR A 381 14.73 11.66 -11.11
C TYR A 381 14.81 13.11 -10.67
N ARG A 382 15.96 13.77 -10.86
CA ARG A 382 16.09 15.20 -10.53
C ARG A 382 15.06 16.04 -11.29
N GLU A 383 14.84 15.75 -12.57
CA GLU A 383 13.86 16.46 -13.39
C GLU A 383 12.41 16.13 -13.00
N LEU A 384 12.11 14.85 -12.76
CA LEU A 384 10.76 14.42 -12.42
C LEU A 384 10.26 15.06 -11.15
N PHE A 385 11.07 15.06 -10.10
CA PHE A 385 10.63 15.50 -8.77
C PHE A 385 10.74 17.02 -8.55
N ILE A 386 10.92 17.80 -9.62
CA ILE A 386 10.73 19.25 -9.58
C ILE A 386 9.27 19.55 -9.18
N PRO A 387 9.02 20.46 -8.20
CA PRO A 387 7.67 20.82 -7.79
C PRO A 387 6.79 21.26 -8.98
N GLY A 388 5.53 20.83 -8.99
CA GLY A 388 4.55 21.17 -10.04
C GLY A 388 4.43 20.16 -11.18
N LYS A 389 5.29 19.14 -11.24
CA LYS A 389 5.19 18.03 -12.21
C LYS A 389 4.05 17.07 -11.83
N SER A 390 3.26 16.64 -12.82
CA SER A 390 2.25 15.58 -12.65
C SER A 390 2.95 14.22 -12.70
N ILE A 391 2.99 13.52 -11.56
CA ILE A 391 3.69 12.25 -11.41
C ILE A 391 2.80 11.27 -10.65
N LEU A 392 2.78 10.02 -11.10
CA LEU A 392 2.24 8.89 -10.35
C LEU A 392 3.30 7.81 -10.20
N VAL A 393 3.64 7.46 -8.96
CA VAL A 393 4.65 6.45 -8.63
C VAL A 393 3.97 5.18 -8.12
N VAL A 394 4.34 4.03 -8.69
CA VAL A 394 3.86 2.73 -8.22
C VAL A 394 4.80 2.14 -7.19
N ALA A 395 4.24 1.81 -6.04
CA ALA A 395 4.91 1.14 -4.95
C ALA A 395 4.36 -0.27 -4.72
N GLY A 396 5.24 -1.22 -4.41
CA GLY A 396 4.81 -2.58 -4.05
C GLY A 396 4.52 -3.47 -5.26
N SER A 397 4.09 -4.69 -4.97
CA SER A 397 3.83 -5.72 -5.97
C SER A 397 2.95 -6.79 -5.36
N PRO A 398 1.93 -7.29 -6.08
CA PRO A 398 1.15 -8.43 -5.62
C PRO A 398 1.99 -9.70 -5.47
N LYS A 399 3.18 -9.76 -6.09
CA LYS A 399 4.09 -10.91 -5.97
C LYS A 399 4.84 -10.96 -4.63
N HIS A 400 4.74 -9.93 -3.79
CA HIS A 400 5.35 -9.97 -2.46
C HIS A 400 4.62 -10.94 -1.52
N ALA A 401 3.36 -11.27 -1.84
CA ALA A 401 2.51 -12.17 -1.06
C ALA A 401 2.47 -11.75 0.42
N VAL A 402 2.08 -10.50 0.63
CA VAL A 402 2.12 -9.80 1.90
C VAL A 402 1.32 -10.56 2.95
N TYR A 403 0.14 -11.05 2.55
CA TYR A 403 -0.81 -11.70 3.44
C TYR A 403 -0.41 -13.15 3.79
N GLU A 404 0.74 -13.65 3.32
CA GLU A 404 1.34 -14.92 3.76
C GLU A 404 2.17 -14.77 5.04
N THR A 405 2.39 -13.55 5.53
CA THR A 405 3.21 -13.28 6.72
C THR A 405 2.45 -13.67 8.01
N ASP A 406 2.64 -14.89 8.51
CA ASP A 406 1.94 -15.41 9.69
C ASP A 406 2.90 -15.68 10.85
N PHE A 407 2.81 -14.87 11.91
CA PHE A 407 3.61 -14.97 13.14
C PHE A 407 3.13 -16.07 14.11
N GLY A 408 2.05 -16.78 13.77
CA GLY A 408 1.38 -17.76 14.63
C GLY A 408 0.00 -17.30 15.12
N TRP A 409 -0.38 -16.05 14.87
CA TRP A 409 -1.73 -15.51 15.17
C TRP A 409 -2.65 -15.48 13.94
N GLY A 410 -2.21 -16.07 12.82
CA GLY A 410 -2.89 -16.04 11.54
C GLY A 410 -2.39 -14.92 10.63
N LYS A 411 -2.98 -14.86 9.43
CA LYS A 411 -2.63 -13.89 8.38
C LYS A 411 -2.96 -12.45 8.80
N PRO A 412 -2.25 -11.44 8.24
CA PRO A 412 -2.60 -10.04 8.46
C PRO A 412 -4.03 -9.75 8.01
N LYS A 413 -4.74 -8.90 8.74
CA LYS A 413 -6.07 -8.38 8.37
C LYS A 413 -5.99 -7.21 7.40
N LYS A 414 -4.90 -6.45 7.47
CA LYS A 414 -4.55 -5.37 6.53
C LYS A 414 -3.05 -5.15 6.56
N SER A 415 -2.46 -4.77 5.43
CA SER A 415 -1.10 -4.27 5.38
C SER A 415 -0.96 -3.26 4.26
N ASP A 416 -0.26 -2.17 4.53
CA ASP A 416 -0.03 -1.11 3.53
C ASP A 416 1.23 -0.31 3.86
N LYS A 417 1.63 0.55 2.94
CA LYS A 417 2.64 1.59 3.18
C LYS A 417 2.02 2.74 3.99
N VAL A 418 2.76 3.25 4.97
CA VAL A 418 2.25 4.31 5.87
C VAL A 418 2.43 5.71 5.27
N HIS A 419 3.46 5.91 4.46
CA HIS A 419 3.63 7.14 3.69
C HIS A 419 3.07 6.94 2.30
N HIS A 420 1.96 7.62 2.04
CA HIS A 420 1.49 7.90 0.69
C HIS A 420 1.57 9.40 0.53
N VAL A 421 2.53 9.86 -0.26
CA VAL A 421 2.44 11.19 -0.88
C VAL A 421 1.28 11.10 -1.89
N SER A 422 0.56 12.19 -2.14
CA SER A 422 -0.58 12.22 -3.09
C SER A 422 -0.24 11.66 -4.48
N CYS A 423 1.04 11.65 -4.85
CA CYS A 423 1.57 11.11 -6.10
C CYS A 423 1.97 9.62 -6.07
N THR A 424 1.61 8.84 -5.04
CA THR A 424 1.99 7.41 -4.93
C THR A 424 0.78 6.49 -4.80
N ILE A 425 0.83 5.34 -5.46
CA ILE A 425 -0.11 4.23 -5.28
C ILE A 425 0.61 2.99 -4.76
N SER A 426 -0.01 2.22 -3.88
CA SER A 426 0.51 0.90 -3.46
C SER A 426 -0.25 -0.23 -4.14
N LEU A 427 0.46 -1.29 -4.54
CA LEU A 427 -0.12 -2.52 -5.07
C LEU A 427 0.24 -3.71 -4.18
N SER A 428 -0.75 -4.55 -3.86
CA SER A 428 -0.58 -5.80 -3.10
C SER A 428 -1.53 -6.90 -3.57
N ASP A 429 -1.22 -8.12 -3.13
CA ASP A 429 -2.15 -9.26 -3.15
C ASP A 429 -3.40 -8.95 -2.31
N CYS A 430 -4.49 -9.69 -2.54
CA CYS A 430 -5.73 -9.50 -1.80
C CYS A 430 -5.74 -10.26 -0.46
N ARG A 431 -6.30 -9.62 0.58
CA ARG A 431 -6.41 -10.19 1.92
C ARG A 431 -7.26 -11.47 2.00
N ASP A 432 -8.20 -11.65 1.07
CA ASP A 432 -9.08 -12.82 0.97
C ASP A 432 -8.41 -14.03 0.30
N GLY A 433 -7.17 -13.88 -0.17
CA GLY A 433 -6.47 -14.91 -0.94
C GLY A 433 -6.99 -15.08 -2.37
N GLY A 434 -7.89 -14.21 -2.81
CA GLY A 434 -8.39 -14.18 -4.18
C GLY A 434 -7.33 -13.71 -5.16
N SER A 435 -7.54 -13.99 -6.44
CA SER A 435 -6.66 -13.60 -7.54
C SER A 435 -6.88 -12.15 -8.03
N GLY A 436 -7.43 -11.29 -7.15
CA GLY A 436 -7.59 -9.86 -7.36
C GLY A 436 -6.32 -9.06 -7.08
N ILE A 437 -6.45 -7.75 -7.06
CA ILE A 437 -5.37 -6.83 -6.67
C ILE A 437 -5.90 -5.74 -5.73
N GLU A 438 -5.19 -5.50 -4.63
CA GLU A 438 -5.43 -4.40 -3.70
C GLU A 438 -4.58 -3.19 -4.12
N ILE A 439 -5.21 -2.01 -4.09
CA ILE A 439 -4.63 -0.75 -4.53
C ILE A 439 -4.81 0.27 -3.40
N GLY A 440 -3.72 0.64 -2.72
CA GLY A 440 -3.73 1.70 -1.73
C GLY A 440 -3.47 3.07 -2.35
N LEU A 441 -4.23 4.07 -1.94
CA LEU A 441 -4.13 5.45 -2.38
C LEU A 441 -4.21 6.37 -1.15
N ALA A 442 -3.60 7.55 -1.23
CA ALA A 442 -3.94 8.65 -0.33
C ALA A 442 -4.28 9.90 -1.13
N LEU A 443 -5.46 10.44 -0.86
CA LEU A 443 -6.00 11.61 -1.55
C LEU A 443 -6.26 12.71 -0.53
N GLU A 444 -6.04 13.96 -0.93
CA GLU A 444 -6.35 15.10 -0.08
C GLU A 444 -7.87 15.30 0.04
N ARG A 445 -8.36 15.60 1.25
CA ARG A 445 -9.74 16.08 1.42
C ARG A 445 -9.83 17.53 0.98
N ASP A 446 -10.56 17.76 -0.10
CA ASP A 446 -10.91 19.09 -0.55
C ASP A 446 -12.07 19.65 0.30
N LEU A 447 -11.74 20.34 1.39
CA LEU A 447 -12.72 20.88 2.37
C LEU A 447 -13.31 22.25 1.95
N THR A 448 -12.84 22.85 0.86
CA THR A 448 -13.28 24.19 0.40
C THR A 448 -14.44 24.12 -0.60
N LYS A 449 -14.85 22.93 -1.02
CA LYS A 449 -15.97 22.71 -1.92
C LYS A 449 -17.16 22.11 -1.16
N PRO A 450 -18.21 22.91 -0.85
CA PRO A 450 -19.50 22.33 -0.52
C PRO A 450 -20.04 21.66 -1.78
N GLY A 451 -19.77 20.37 -1.96
CA GLY A 451 -20.23 19.62 -3.14
C GLY A 451 -19.32 18.47 -3.60
N THR A 452 -18.05 18.40 -3.18
CA THR A 452 -17.19 17.24 -3.52
C THR A 452 -17.38 16.15 -2.46
N SER A 453 -18.52 15.48 -2.50
CA SER A 453 -18.72 14.24 -1.75
C SER A 453 -17.98 13.11 -2.49
N LEU A 454 -17.07 12.42 -1.79
CA LEU A 454 -16.53 11.15 -2.27
C LEU A 454 -17.68 10.16 -2.40
N VAL A 455 -18.14 9.93 -3.62
CA VAL A 455 -19.15 8.93 -3.93
C VAL A 455 -18.45 7.58 -4.10
N VAL A 456 -18.47 6.76 -3.06
CA VAL A 456 -18.02 5.36 -3.15
C VAL A 456 -19.17 4.52 -3.67
N VAL A 457 -18.95 3.81 -4.78
CA VAL A 457 -19.93 2.86 -5.32
C VAL A 457 -19.60 1.46 -4.82
N ALA A 458 -20.47 0.91 -3.99
CA ALA A 458 -20.35 -0.46 -3.47
C ALA A 458 -21.36 -1.39 -4.17
N GLY A 459 -20.90 -2.54 -4.64
CA GLY A 459 -21.76 -3.51 -5.31
C GLY A 459 -21.67 -3.49 -6.83
N SER A 460 -22.22 -4.53 -7.45
CA SER A 460 -22.33 -4.65 -8.90
C SER A 460 -23.66 -5.31 -9.23
N PRO A 461 -24.39 -4.85 -10.27
CA PRO A 461 -25.58 -5.55 -10.76
C PRO A 461 -25.26 -6.91 -11.41
N LYS A 462 -23.99 -7.36 -11.35
CA LYS A 462 -23.54 -8.66 -11.84
C LYS A 462 -23.25 -9.66 -10.71
N PHE A 463 -23.45 -9.28 -9.45
CA PHE A 463 -23.32 -10.21 -8.32
C PHE A 463 -24.50 -11.17 -8.19
N ALA A 464 -25.57 -10.96 -8.97
CA ALA A 464 -26.72 -11.87 -9.05
C ALA A 464 -27.23 -12.24 -7.65
N VAL A 465 -27.30 -11.27 -6.75
CA VAL A 465 -27.57 -11.52 -5.33
C VAL A 465 -28.96 -12.13 -5.17
N TYR A 466 -29.89 -11.74 -6.03
CA TYR A 466 -31.24 -12.28 -6.08
C TYR A 466 -31.35 -13.62 -6.83
N GLU A 467 -30.28 -14.12 -7.45
CA GLU A 467 -30.21 -15.47 -8.02
C GLU A 467 -29.71 -16.52 -7.03
N THR A 468 -29.18 -16.10 -5.88
CA THR A 468 -28.70 -17.01 -4.84
C THR A 468 -29.88 -17.65 -4.10
N ASP A 469 -29.98 -18.98 -4.09
CA ASP A 469 -31.01 -19.72 -3.34
C ASP A 469 -30.34 -20.76 -2.43
N PHE A 470 -30.49 -20.59 -1.12
CA PHE A 470 -29.93 -21.49 -0.10
C PHE A 470 -30.86 -22.67 0.23
N GLY A 471 -31.92 -22.89 -0.57
CA GLY A 471 -32.91 -23.96 -0.37
C GLY A 471 -34.20 -23.51 0.30
N TRP A 472 -34.35 -22.20 0.61
CA TRP A 472 -35.56 -21.60 1.20
C TRP A 472 -36.17 -20.50 0.31
N GLY A 473 -35.75 -20.44 -0.94
CA GLY A 473 -36.16 -19.44 -1.91
C GLY A 473 -35.21 -18.25 -1.99
N LYS A 474 -35.32 -17.52 -3.09
CA LYS A 474 -34.50 -16.35 -3.41
C LYS A 474 -34.68 -15.20 -2.40
N PRO A 475 -33.64 -14.39 -2.13
CA PRO A 475 -33.73 -13.20 -1.31
C PRO A 475 -34.87 -12.29 -1.73
N LYS A 476 -35.68 -11.85 -0.76
CA LYS A 476 -36.74 -10.86 -0.99
C LYS A 476 -36.22 -9.43 -0.93
N LYS A 477 -35.03 -9.19 -0.36
CA LYS A 477 -34.37 -7.89 -0.34
C LYS A 477 -32.89 -8.11 -0.02
N SER A 478 -32.02 -7.34 -0.67
CA SER A 478 -30.61 -7.26 -0.34
C SER A 478 -30.23 -5.77 -0.24
N ASP A 479 -29.68 -5.36 0.89
CA ASP A 479 -29.23 -3.98 1.14
C ASP A 479 -27.76 -3.99 1.58
N THR A 480 -26.99 -2.98 1.13
CA THR A 480 -25.63 -2.75 1.63
C THR A 480 -25.71 -1.88 2.89
N VAL A 481 -25.55 -2.49 4.06
CA VAL A 481 -25.82 -1.83 5.36
C VAL A 481 -24.78 -0.75 5.73
N HIS A 482 -23.64 -0.68 5.04
CA HIS A 482 -22.58 0.31 5.30
C HIS A 482 -22.86 1.69 4.66
N LEU A 483 -23.97 1.86 3.92
CA LEU A 483 -24.29 3.12 3.24
C LEU A 483 -24.52 4.29 4.21
N ASP A 484 -25.00 4.00 5.42
CA ASP A 484 -25.53 5.00 6.36
C ASP A 484 -24.46 5.91 7.00
N SER A 485 -23.18 5.57 6.90
CA SER A 485 -22.08 6.32 7.54
C SER A 485 -21.12 7.02 6.57
N SER A 486 -21.26 6.80 5.25
CA SER A 486 -20.22 7.14 4.28
C SER A 486 -20.68 7.88 3.02
N GLY A 487 -21.97 8.24 2.89
CA GLY A 487 -22.48 8.94 1.70
C GLY A 487 -22.29 8.15 0.40
N SER A 488 -22.27 6.82 0.51
CA SER A 488 -21.96 5.89 -0.58
C SER A 488 -23.21 5.54 -1.41
N ILE A 489 -22.99 5.09 -2.64
CA ILE A 489 -24.03 4.59 -3.56
C ILE A 489 -23.91 3.06 -3.62
N SER A 490 -25.02 2.35 -3.44
CA SER A 490 -25.06 0.91 -3.73
C SER A 490 -25.61 0.65 -5.12
N LEU A 491 -25.04 -0.34 -5.82
CA LEU A 491 -25.58 -0.88 -7.06
C LEU A 491 -25.83 -2.38 -6.90
N SER A 492 -27.07 -2.82 -7.13
CA SER A 492 -27.47 -4.23 -7.13
C SER A 492 -28.28 -4.59 -8.36
N ASP A 493 -28.37 -5.89 -8.64
CA ASP A 493 -29.30 -6.45 -9.63
C ASP A 493 -30.74 -6.23 -9.18
N CYS A 494 -31.67 -6.11 -10.13
CA CYS A 494 -33.08 -5.91 -9.78
C CYS A 494 -33.71 -7.20 -9.24
N ARG A 495 -34.45 -7.08 -8.13
CA ARG A 495 -35.12 -8.21 -7.46
C ARG A 495 -36.08 -9.00 -8.37
N ASP A 496 -36.72 -8.34 -9.33
CA ASP A 496 -37.76 -8.94 -10.19
C ASP A 496 -37.19 -9.76 -11.37
N GLY A 497 -35.85 -9.82 -11.51
CA GLY A 497 -35.20 -10.54 -12.61
C GLY A 497 -35.35 -9.81 -13.94
N GLY A 498 -34.34 -9.01 -14.28
CA GLY A 498 -34.24 -8.28 -15.55
C GLY A 498 -32.98 -7.42 -15.59
N ASN A 499 -32.63 -6.86 -16.76
CA ASN A 499 -31.45 -6.00 -16.95
C ASN A 499 -31.53 -4.63 -16.21
N GLY A 500 -32.43 -4.49 -15.23
CA GLY A 500 -32.56 -3.30 -14.39
C GLY A 500 -31.50 -3.26 -13.30
N ILE A 501 -31.17 -2.04 -12.86
CA ILE A 501 -30.20 -1.79 -11.78
C ILE A 501 -30.97 -1.14 -10.63
N GLU A 502 -30.81 -1.68 -9.43
CA GLU A 502 -31.24 -1.03 -8.19
C GLU A 502 -30.11 -0.15 -7.66
N ILE A 503 -30.44 1.11 -7.35
CA ILE A 503 -29.50 2.09 -6.81
C ILE A 503 -29.99 2.51 -5.42
N GLY A 504 -29.22 2.18 -4.39
CA GLY A 504 -29.48 2.62 -3.02
C GLY A 504 -28.61 3.82 -2.65
N LEU A 505 -29.23 4.88 -2.13
CA LEU A 505 -28.58 6.13 -1.73
C LEU A 505 -28.87 6.41 -0.25
N ALA A 506 -27.84 6.77 0.52
CA ALA A 506 -27.99 7.32 1.86
C ALA A 506 -27.50 8.77 1.87
N LEU A 507 -28.40 9.71 2.17
CA LEU A 507 -28.13 11.16 2.17
C LEU A 507 -28.33 11.73 3.58
N GLU A 508 -27.52 12.72 3.95
CA GLU A 508 -27.68 13.45 5.21
C GLU A 508 -28.99 14.24 5.23
N ARG A 509 -29.64 14.30 6.40
CA ARG A 509 -30.99 14.86 6.57
C ARG A 509 -31.09 16.34 6.21
N THR A 510 -30.00 17.08 6.32
CA THR A 510 -29.94 18.54 6.09
C THR A 510 -29.98 18.92 4.61
N THR A 511 -29.79 17.98 3.70
CA THR A 511 -29.73 18.25 2.25
C THR A 511 -31.08 18.21 1.55
N LEU A 512 -32.19 17.84 2.22
CA LEU A 512 -33.45 17.47 1.53
C LEU A 512 -34.80 18.05 2.02
N GLU A 513 -34.88 18.89 3.06
CA GLU A 513 -35.95 19.92 3.36
C GLU A 513 -36.13 20.22 4.88
N PRO A 514 -36.72 21.37 5.28
CA PRO A 514 -36.65 21.94 6.65
C PRO A 514 -37.39 21.19 7.76
N ASN A 515 -38.17 20.15 7.48
CA ASN A 515 -39.07 19.54 8.47
C ASN A 515 -38.76 18.05 8.71
N GLY A 516 -37.72 17.80 9.51
CA GLY A 516 -37.80 16.87 10.65
C GLY A 516 -38.25 15.42 10.43
N GLY A 517 -37.95 14.75 9.31
CA GLY A 517 -38.21 13.31 9.12
C GLY A 517 -37.08 12.64 8.31
N GLY A 518 -36.48 11.54 8.76
CA GLY A 518 -35.48 10.81 7.97
C GLY A 518 -36.17 9.89 6.96
N LEU A 519 -35.75 9.88 5.69
CA LEU A 519 -36.33 9.06 4.61
C LEU A 519 -35.22 8.51 3.70
N GLN A 520 -35.29 7.20 3.40
CA GLN A 520 -34.54 6.53 2.33
C GLN A 520 -35.30 6.68 1.01
N TYR A 521 -34.60 7.05 -0.08
CA TYR A 521 -35.17 7.13 -1.43
C TYR A 521 -34.51 6.10 -2.36
N TYR A 522 -35.33 5.43 -3.16
CA TYR A 522 -34.88 4.45 -4.16
C TYR A 522 -35.22 4.93 -5.58
N TYR A 523 -34.26 4.82 -6.49
CA TYR A 523 -34.43 5.20 -7.90
C TYR A 523 -34.47 3.97 -8.81
N ARG A 524 -35.47 3.90 -9.70
CA ARG A 524 -35.66 2.85 -10.71
C ARG A 524 -35.60 3.43 -12.12
N ARG A 525 -34.84 2.82 -13.03
CA ARG A 525 -34.87 3.15 -14.47
C ARG A 525 -35.22 1.88 -15.26
N ASN A 526 -36.48 1.75 -15.67
CA ASN A 526 -36.86 0.80 -16.72
C ASN A 526 -36.80 1.53 -18.07
N CYS A 527 -36.41 0.85 -19.15
CA CYS A 527 -36.50 1.39 -20.52
C CYS A 527 -37.96 1.75 -20.84
N GLY A 528 -38.38 2.97 -20.49
CA GLY A 528 -39.73 3.49 -20.75
C GLY A 528 -40.27 4.48 -19.70
N SER A 529 -39.91 4.37 -18.41
CA SER A 529 -40.38 5.30 -17.37
C SER A 529 -39.52 5.29 -16.09
N MET A 530 -39.49 6.44 -15.38
CA MET A 530 -38.89 6.61 -14.05
C MET A 530 -39.97 6.51 -12.97
N THR A 531 -39.73 5.71 -11.93
CA THR A 531 -40.61 5.61 -10.75
C THR A 531 -39.78 5.75 -9.46
N THR A 532 -40.25 6.56 -8.51
CA THR A 532 -39.66 6.77 -7.18
C THR A 532 -40.58 6.20 -6.11
N HIS A 533 -40.03 5.52 -5.10
CA HIS A 533 -40.78 4.99 -3.95
C HIS A 533 -40.33 5.67 -2.65
N ASN A 534 -41.29 6.03 -1.80
CA ASN A 534 -41.07 6.75 -0.55
C ASN A 534 -41.63 5.92 0.64
N LEU A 535 -40.81 5.64 1.66
CA LEU A 535 -41.22 4.88 2.85
C LEU A 535 -41.45 5.84 4.03
N LYS A 536 -42.68 6.33 4.21
CA LYS A 536 -43.03 7.09 5.42
C LYS A 536 -43.27 6.13 6.59
N GLY A 537 -42.37 6.11 7.56
CA GLY A 537 -42.65 5.58 8.90
C GLY A 537 -43.39 6.63 9.72
N GLN A 538 -44.67 6.40 10.03
CA GLN A 538 -45.35 7.16 11.09
C GLN A 538 -45.04 6.53 12.45
N GLN A 539 -44.66 7.38 13.39
CA GLN A 539 -44.32 7.02 14.76
C GLN A 539 -45.50 7.43 15.65
N GLU A 540 -46.35 6.48 16.05
CA GLU A 540 -47.34 6.71 17.12
C GLU A 540 -46.96 5.97 18.40
N ARG A 541 -46.96 6.72 19.51
CA ARG A 541 -46.65 6.24 20.86
C ARG A 541 -47.82 5.41 21.42
N GLY A 542 -47.61 4.09 21.45
CA GLY A 542 -47.84 3.20 22.58
C GLY A 542 -49.26 3.05 23.17
N ARG A 543 -49.78 1.81 23.09
CA ARG A 543 -50.12 0.98 24.26
C ARG A 543 -50.40 -0.47 23.86
N ASN A 544 -49.64 -1.39 24.46
CA ASN A 544 -49.83 -2.85 24.55
C ASN A 544 -49.87 -3.70 23.27
N GLY A 545 -48.91 -4.64 23.19
CA GLY A 545 -49.14 -6.02 22.72
C GLY A 545 -49.13 -6.29 21.21
N SER A 546 -48.01 -6.87 20.74
CA SER A 546 -47.93 -7.95 19.75
C SER A 546 -48.66 -7.83 18.38
N LYS A 547 -47.90 -7.60 17.30
CA LYS A 547 -47.71 -8.47 16.10
C LYS A 547 -47.54 -7.72 14.75
N VAL A 548 -46.62 -8.29 13.95
CA VAL A 548 -46.52 -8.41 12.47
C VAL A 548 -47.05 -7.26 11.61
N HIS A 549 -46.17 -6.61 10.85
CA HIS A 549 -46.54 -5.62 9.84
C HIS A 549 -46.44 -6.19 8.41
N GLN A 550 -47.55 -6.12 7.69
CA GLN A 550 -47.67 -6.30 6.24
C GLN A 550 -47.74 -4.90 5.61
N ALA A 551 -46.90 -4.59 4.63
CA ALA A 551 -46.89 -3.29 3.96
C ALA A 551 -47.68 -3.34 2.64
N THR A 552 -48.61 -2.40 2.46
CA THR A 552 -49.39 -2.15 1.24
C THR A 552 -48.76 -0.99 0.45
N MET A 553 -48.67 -1.11 -0.88
CA MET A 553 -48.10 -0.07 -1.75
C MET A 553 -49.02 1.16 -1.88
N GLY A 554 -48.46 2.37 -1.79
CA GLY A 554 -49.14 3.64 -2.03
C GLY A 554 -48.44 4.52 -3.07
N GLU A 555 -49.25 5.02 -4.01
CA GLU A 555 -49.14 6.03 -5.08
C GLU A 555 -47.78 6.42 -5.72
N GLU A 556 -47.71 6.25 -7.05
CA GLU A 556 -46.69 6.78 -7.96
C GLU A 556 -46.84 8.29 -8.19
N ARG A 557 -45.73 9.04 -8.13
CA ARG A 557 -45.63 10.40 -8.72
C ARG A 557 -44.45 10.49 -9.68
N SER A 558 -44.73 10.96 -10.89
CA SER A 558 -43.75 11.24 -11.96
C SER A 558 -43.12 12.63 -11.77
N LEU A 559 -41.79 12.69 -11.68
CA LEU A 559 -41.01 13.94 -11.74
C LEU A 559 -40.19 13.94 -13.04
N LYS A 560 -40.46 14.90 -13.94
CA LYS A 560 -39.60 15.23 -15.09
C LYS A 560 -38.56 16.24 -14.63
N LEU A 561 -37.27 15.94 -14.79
CA LEU A 561 -36.17 16.88 -14.63
C LEU A 561 -35.62 17.26 -16.02
N ARG A 562 -35.45 18.57 -16.23
CA ARG A 562 -34.79 19.19 -17.40
C ARG A 562 -33.28 19.13 -17.26
#